data_AF-A0AA96QT22-F1
#
_entry.id   AF-A0AA96QT22-F1
#
_cell.length_a   1.000
_cell.length_b   1.000
_cell.length_c   1.000
_cell.angle_alpha   90.00
_cell.angle_beta   90.00
_cell.angle_gamma   90.00
#
_symmetry.space_group_name_H-M   'P 1'
#
loop_
_entity.id
_entity.type
_entity.pdbx_description
1 polymer ?
#
loop_
_entity_poly.entity_id
_entity_poly.type
_entity_poly.pdbx_seq_one_letter_code
_entity_poly.pdbx_strand_id
1 'polypeptide(L)'
;MVGSLGAVYVAAGFALHRPLPFPVAEHARPTGVLRARLADVSALPLRYWTAGVGYAAANWAADLACLLITSTAFGVGLPLVQVGLVYIGIQLVRQVPISPGGIGVIETSLVAGLVLLGTDEATATAATLGYRMLSCWLVIPIGLGTWLALSRTSRRVTKATDQPGR
;
A
#
# COMPACT_ATOMS: atom_id res chain seq x y z
N MET A 1 3.13 24.31 -10.43
CA MET A 1 2.45 23.57 -11.52
C MET A 1 2.53 22.05 -11.33
N VAL A 2 2.28 21.53 -10.11
CA VAL A 2 2.21 20.09 -9.82
C VAL A 2 0.96 19.83 -8.97
N GLY A 3 -0.18 20.37 -9.45
CA GLY A 3 -1.46 20.38 -8.73
C GLY A 3 -2.60 19.60 -9.39
N SER A 4 -2.43 19.10 -10.62
CA SER A 4 -3.55 18.51 -11.38
C SER A 4 -3.56 16.99 -11.47
N LEU A 5 -2.46 16.29 -11.18
CA LEU A 5 -2.42 14.82 -11.34
C LEU A 5 -3.03 14.07 -10.15
N GLY A 6 -3.01 14.65 -8.94
CA GLY A 6 -3.67 14.09 -7.76
C GLY A 6 -5.21 14.18 -7.84
N ALA A 7 -5.73 15.24 -8.46
CA ALA A 7 -7.16 15.40 -8.70
C ALA A 7 -7.72 14.36 -9.69
N VAL A 8 -6.93 13.92 -10.67
CA VAL A 8 -7.35 12.89 -11.64
C VAL A 8 -7.50 11.52 -10.98
N TYR A 9 -6.68 11.16 -9.99
CA TYR A 9 -6.80 9.88 -9.30
C TYR A 9 -7.94 9.83 -8.29
N VAL A 10 -8.16 10.93 -7.54
CA VAL A 10 -9.31 11.04 -6.62
C VAL A 10 -10.61 11.14 -7.43
N ALA A 11 -10.64 11.90 -8.54
CA ALA A 11 -11.82 12.02 -9.39
C ALA A 11 -12.10 10.75 -10.22
N ALA A 12 -11.10 10.00 -10.68
CA ALA A 12 -11.31 8.72 -11.36
C ALA A 12 -11.81 7.63 -10.41
N GLY A 13 -11.38 7.65 -9.14
CA GLY A 13 -11.93 6.81 -8.08
C GLY A 13 -13.36 7.20 -7.69
N PHE A 14 -13.66 8.50 -7.62
CA PHE A 14 -14.99 9.01 -7.27
C PHE A 14 -16.01 8.91 -8.41
N ALA A 15 -15.58 9.11 -9.67
CA ALA A 15 -16.44 9.02 -10.85
C ALA A 15 -16.79 7.58 -11.26
N LEU A 16 -16.06 6.57 -10.75
CA LEU A 16 -16.40 5.14 -10.89
C LEU A 16 -17.19 4.56 -9.72
N HIS A 17 -17.46 5.34 -8.66
CA HIS A 17 -18.49 4.98 -7.70
C HIS A 17 -19.85 5.14 -8.39
N ARG A 18 -20.24 4.12 -9.16
CA ARG A 18 -21.66 3.81 -9.27
C ARG A 18 -22.17 3.74 -7.83
N PRO A 19 -23.22 4.48 -7.45
CA PRO A 19 -23.82 4.31 -6.14
C PRO A 19 -24.18 2.84 -6.05
N LEU A 20 -23.42 2.11 -5.23
CA LEU A 20 -23.72 0.74 -4.93
C LEU A 20 -25.14 0.77 -4.36
N PRO A 21 -26.06 -0.07 -4.83
CA PRO A 21 -27.38 -0.21 -4.23
C PRO A 21 -27.21 -0.97 -2.91
N PHE A 22 -26.44 -0.42 -1.97
CA PHE A 22 -26.62 -0.78 -0.58
C PHE A 22 -27.93 -0.11 -0.16
N PRO A 23 -28.98 -0.86 0.22
CA PRO A 23 -30.01 -0.27 1.05
C PRO A 23 -29.26 0.39 2.21
N VAL A 24 -29.42 1.70 2.38
CA VAL A 24 -28.89 2.41 3.54
C VAL A 24 -29.57 1.78 4.74
N ALA A 25 -28.94 0.74 5.27
CA ALA A 25 -29.45 -0.03 6.38
C ALA A 25 -29.59 0.96 7.53
N GLU A 26 -30.85 1.23 7.85
CA GLU A 26 -31.32 1.88 9.05
C GLU A 26 -30.41 1.50 10.23
N HIS A 27 -29.67 2.48 10.76
CA HIS A 27 -28.82 2.48 11.96
C HIS A 27 -28.77 1.18 12.78
N ALA A 28 -28.23 0.10 12.19
CA ALA A 28 -27.90 -1.11 12.93
C ALA A 28 -26.72 -0.75 13.84
N ARG A 29 -26.91 -0.86 15.16
CA ARG A 29 -25.94 -0.45 16.18
C ARG A 29 -24.53 -0.92 15.77
N PRO A 30 -23.54 0.00 15.61
CA PRO A 30 -22.23 -0.32 15.01
C PRO A 30 -21.47 -1.45 15.73
N THR A 31 -21.81 -1.69 17.00
CA THR A 31 -21.29 -2.77 17.83
C THR A 31 -21.64 -4.18 17.35
N GLY A 32 -22.83 -4.37 16.74
CA GLY A 32 -23.28 -5.68 16.27
C GLY A 32 -22.49 -6.17 15.05
N VAL A 33 -22.23 -5.25 14.11
CA VAL A 33 -21.46 -5.53 12.89
C VAL A 33 -19.99 -5.82 13.23
N LEU A 34 -19.38 -5.03 14.13
CA LEU A 34 -18.00 -5.27 14.56
C LEU A 34 -17.85 -6.63 15.25
N ARG A 35 -18.77 -6.98 16.16
CA ARG A 35 -18.74 -8.28 16.84
C ARG A 35 -18.90 -9.45 15.88
N ALA A 36 -19.81 -9.35 14.91
CA ALA A 36 -20.00 -10.37 13.88
C ALA A 36 -18.72 -10.56 13.04
N ARG A 37 -18.09 -9.46 12.61
CA ARG A 37 -16.81 -9.52 11.85
C ARG A 37 -15.67 -10.11 12.67
N LEU A 38 -15.56 -9.76 13.95
CA LEU A 38 -14.54 -10.32 14.83
C LEU A 38 -14.77 -11.81 15.07
N ALA A 39 -16.02 -12.25 15.24
CA ALA A 39 -16.37 -13.66 15.34
C ALA A 39 -15.97 -14.43 14.07
N ASP A 40 -16.29 -13.90 12.89
CA ASP A 40 -15.90 -14.49 11.60
C ASP A 40 -14.37 -14.61 11.44
N VAL A 41 -13.62 -13.55 11.80
CA VAL A 41 -12.16 -13.54 11.73
C VAL A 41 -11.55 -14.51 12.73
N SER A 42 -12.10 -14.59 13.94
CA SER A 42 -11.64 -15.53 14.97
C SER A 42 -11.94 -17.00 14.61
N ALA A 43 -12.94 -17.25 13.77
CA ALA A 43 -13.30 -18.57 13.28
C ALA A 43 -12.43 -19.04 12.09
N LEU A 44 -11.53 -18.18 11.57
CA LEU A 44 -10.65 -18.57 10.47
C LEU A 44 -9.64 -19.65 10.91
N PRO A 45 -9.47 -20.73 10.14
CA PRO A 45 -8.49 -21.75 10.49
C PRO A 45 -7.07 -21.19 10.44
N LEU A 46 -6.20 -21.74 11.30
CA LEU A 46 -4.84 -21.26 11.55
C LEU A 46 -4.01 -21.01 10.28
N ARG A 47 -4.23 -21.80 9.21
CA ARG A 47 -3.58 -21.62 7.90
C ARG A 47 -3.77 -20.23 7.29
N TYR A 48 -4.92 -19.59 7.49
CA TYR A 48 -5.15 -18.25 6.93
C TYR A 48 -4.45 -17.18 7.78
N TRP A 49 -4.34 -17.39 9.09
CA TRP A 49 -3.55 -16.54 9.97
C TRP A 49 -2.06 -16.61 9.63
N THR A 50 -1.51 -17.82 9.50
CA THR A 50 -0.09 -17.99 9.15
C THR A 50 0.22 -17.47 7.75
N ALA A 51 -0.67 -17.70 6.77
CA ALA A 51 -0.54 -17.13 5.44
C ALA A 51 -0.58 -15.59 5.48
N GLY A 52 -1.54 -15.00 6.21
CA GLY A 52 -1.66 -13.54 6.33
C GLY A 52 -0.44 -12.89 6.97
N VAL A 53 0.06 -13.45 8.08
CA VAL A 53 1.30 -13.00 8.72
C VAL A 53 2.49 -13.19 7.78
N GLY A 54 2.57 -14.31 7.06
CA GLY A 54 3.61 -14.57 6.08
C GLY A 54 3.62 -13.53 4.94
N TYR A 55 2.46 -13.21 4.37
CA TYR A 55 2.33 -12.17 3.34
C TYR A 55 2.69 -10.78 3.88
N ALA A 56 2.29 -10.44 5.11
CA ALA A 56 2.64 -9.17 5.73
C ALA A 56 4.17 -9.05 5.94
N ALA A 57 4.80 -10.12 6.45
CA ALA A 57 6.24 -10.17 6.64
C ALA A 57 6.99 -10.10 5.31
N ALA A 58 6.54 -10.85 4.29
CA ALA A 58 7.14 -10.81 2.96
C ALA A 58 7.03 -9.42 2.32
N ASN A 59 5.89 -8.73 2.50
CA ASN A 59 5.70 -7.37 2.02
C ASN A 59 6.70 -6.40 2.68
N TRP A 60 6.86 -6.47 4.01
CA TRP A 60 7.83 -5.63 4.72
C TRP A 60 9.27 -5.93 4.33
N ALA A 61 9.61 -7.21 4.15
CA ALA A 61 10.94 -7.62 3.72
C ALA A 61 11.24 -7.16 2.29
N ALA A 62 10.28 -7.28 1.38
CA ALA A 62 10.41 -6.81 0.00
C ALA A 62 10.56 -5.28 -0.06
N ASP A 63 9.84 -4.54 0.78
CA ASP A 63 9.96 -3.08 0.85
C ASP A 63 11.34 -2.65 1.35
N LEU A 64 11.84 -3.28 2.42
CA LEU A 64 13.22 -3.05 2.88
C LEU A 64 14.24 -3.43 1.81
N ALA A 65 14.10 -4.60 1.18
CA ALA A 65 14.99 -5.06 0.12
C ALA A 65 15.02 -4.06 -1.04
N CYS A 66 13.88 -3.44 -1.38
CA CYS A 66 13.81 -2.42 -2.39
C CYS A 66 14.68 -1.20 -2.05
N LEU A 67 14.61 -0.70 -0.81
CA LEU A 67 15.45 0.42 -0.36
C LEU A 67 16.94 0.03 -0.37
N LEU A 68 17.27 -1.18 0.08
CA LEU A 68 18.64 -1.67 0.06
C LEU A 68 19.17 -1.76 -1.37
N ILE A 69 18.41 -2.36 -2.29
CA ILE A 69 18.79 -2.52 -3.69
C ILE A 69 18.99 -1.15 -4.33
N THR A 70 18.07 -0.19 -4.16
CA THR A 70 18.23 1.14 -4.76
C THR A 70 19.39 1.89 -4.14
N SER A 71 19.58 1.80 -2.82
CA SER A 71 20.75 2.37 -2.14
C SER A 71 22.05 1.83 -2.73
N THR A 72 22.15 0.52 -2.92
CA THR A 72 23.34 -0.08 -3.57
C THR A 72 23.49 0.32 -5.04
N ALA A 73 22.40 0.38 -5.80
CA ALA A 73 22.41 0.72 -7.22
C ALA A 73 22.87 2.16 -7.49
N PHE A 74 22.52 3.10 -6.61
CA PHE A 74 22.94 4.50 -6.72
C PHE A 74 24.25 4.79 -6.00
N GLY A 75 24.87 3.81 -5.33
CA GLY A 75 26.19 3.97 -4.71
C GLY A 75 26.18 4.58 -3.31
N VAL A 76 25.10 4.40 -2.54
CA VAL A 76 25.06 4.78 -1.12
C VAL A 76 26.14 3.99 -0.37
N GLY A 77 27.18 4.68 0.09
CA GLY A 77 28.35 4.10 0.75
C GLY A 77 28.15 3.67 2.22
N LEU A 78 26.90 3.55 2.67
CA LEU A 78 26.57 3.21 4.05
C LEU A 78 26.49 1.68 4.25
N PRO A 79 26.91 1.16 5.41
CA PRO A 79 26.61 -0.22 5.81
C PRO A 79 25.11 -0.54 5.73
N LEU A 80 24.75 -1.77 5.35
CA LEU A 80 23.36 -2.23 5.25
C LEU A 80 22.54 -1.96 6.52
N VAL A 81 23.16 -2.11 7.69
CA VAL A 81 22.53 -1.85 8.99
C VAL A 81 22.11 -0.38 9.13
N GLN A 82 22.93 0.55 8.65
CA GLN A 82 22.64 1.99 8.72
C GLN A 82 21.47 2.37 7.80
N VAL A 83 21.45 1.83 6.57
CA VAL A 83 20.29 1.99 5.67
C VAL A 83 19.03 1.37 6.29
N GLY A 84 19.16 0.22 6.96
CA GLY A 84 18.09 -0.41 7.72
C GLY A 84 17.58 0.45 8.88
N LEU A 85 18.46 1.17 9.60
CA LEU A 85 18.05 2.11 10.65
C LEU A 85 17.23 3.28 10.08
N VAL A 86 17.64 3.83 8.94
CA VAL A 86 16.86 4.85 8.22
C VAL A 86 15.49 4.30 7.82
N TYR A 87 15.44 3.05 7.35
CA TYR A 87 14.19 2.38 7.05
C TYR A 87 13.27 2.28 8.28
N ILE A 88 13.77 1.83 9.42
CA ILE A 88 12.96 1.76 10.64
C ILE A 88 12.46 3.14 11.07
N GLY A 89 13.32 4.16 10.97
CA GLY A 89 12.93 5.55 11.23
C GLY A 89 11.77 6.02 10.35
N ILE A 90 11.82 5.70 9.04
CA ILE A 90 10.74 6.08 8.12
C ILE A 90 9.42 5.35 8.44
N GLN A 91 9.49 4.10 8.91
CA GLN A 91 8.27 3.36 9.28
C GLN A 91 7.53 3.98 10.46
N LEU A 92 8.24 4.69 11.36
CA LEU A 92 7.62 5.49 12.42
C LEU A 92 6.94 6.73 11.85
N VAL A 93 7.61 7.44 10.93
CA VAL A 93 7.03 8.62 10.24
C VAL A 93 5.76 8.24 9.48
N ARG A 94 5.73 7.05 8.85
CA ARG A 94 4.54 6.54 8.14
C ARG A 94 3.33 6.29 9.03
N GLN A 95 3.50 6.17 10.35
CA GLN A 95 2.37 6.03 11.28
C GLN A 95 1.60 7.33 11.48
N VAL A 96 2.21 8.48 11.15
CA VAL A 96 1.56 9.78 11.31
C VAL A 96 0.92 10.17 9.96
N PRO A 97 -0.42 10.20 9.86
CA PRO A 97 -1.11 10.53 8.62
C PRO A 97 -1.11 12.05 8.39
N ILE A 98 0.07 12.62 8.12
CA ILE A 98 0.24 14.06 7.84
C ILE A 98 -0.24 14.40 6.43
N SER A 99 0.01 13.52 5.45
CA SER A 99 -0.43 13.71 4.07
C SER A 99 -1.06 12.44 3.49
N PRO A 100 -2.14 12.55 2.68
CA PRO A 100 -2.68 11.40 1.95
C PRO A 100 -1.60 10.84 1.02
N GLY A 101 -1.18 9.60 1.26
CA GLY A 101 -0.14 8.92 0.48
C GLY A 101 1.31 9.21 0.90
N GLY A 102 1.55 10.04 1.93
CA GLY A 102 2.89 10.28 2.47
C GLY A 102 3.87 11.01 1.52
N ILE A 103 3.35 11.63 0.46
CA ILE A 103 4.15 12.36 -0.53
C ILE A 103 4.78 13.59 0.11
N GLY A 104 6.05 13.83 -0.20
CA GLY A 104 6.89 14.90 0.35
C GLY A 104 7.52 14.54 1.70
N VAL A 105 6.71 14.11 2.67
CA VAL A 105 7.18 13.82 4.03
C VAL A 105 8.10 12.61 4.05
N ILE A 106 7.72 11.52 3.37
CA ILE A 106 8.53 10.32 3.39
C ILE A 106 9.84 10.54 2.59
N GLU A 107 9.82 11.38 1.55
CA GLU A 107 10.96 11.60 0.64
C GLU A 107 12.01 12.40 1.39
N THR A 108 11.58 13.51 1.95
CA THR A 108 12.44 14.41 2.73
C THR A 108 13.02 13.70 3.94
N SER A 109 12.23 12.86 4.63
CA SER A 109 12.71 12.09 5.79
C SER A 109 13.75 11.04 5.40
N LEU A 110 13.56 10.33 4.28
CA LEU A 110 14.55 9.36 3.79
C LEU A 110 15.85 10.04 3.35
N VAL A 111 15.74 11.12 2.57
CA VAL A 111 16.92 11.91 2.14
C VAL A 111 17.64 12.46 3.35
N ALA A 112 16.94 13.10 4.28
CA ALA A 112 17.52 13.62 5.51
C ALA A 112 18.21 12.52 6.34
N GLY A 113 17.60 11.34 6.47
CA GLY A 113 18.18 10.21 7.20
C GLY A 113 19.48 9.69 6.57
N LEU A 114 19.51 9.53 5.25
CA LEU A 114 20.71 9.08 4.53
C LEU A 114 21.83 10.13 4.55
N VAL A 115 21.48 11.41 4.39
CA VAL A 115 22.43 12.53 4.46
C VAL A 115 23.01 12.68 5.86
N LEU A 116 22.18 12.54 6.89
CA LEU A 116 22.61 12.59 8.29
C LEU A 116 23.66 11.51 8.61
N LEU A 117 23.60 10.37 7.93
CA LEU A 117 24.55 9.28 8.08
C LEU A 117 25.79 9.41 7.17
N GLY A 118 25.88 10.48 6.38
CA GLY A 118 27.07 10.82 5.58
C GLY A 118 26.96 10.54 4.09
N THR A 119 25.78 10.24 3.55
CA THR A 119 25.56 10.16 2.09
C THR A 119 25.45 11.56 1.50
N ASP A 120 25.96 11.80 0.29
CA ASP A 120 25.71 13.08 -0.38
C ASP A 120 24.23 13.23 -0.77
N GLU A 121 23.76 14.48 -0.85
CA GLU A 121 22.34 14.80 -1.07
C GLU A 121 21.83 14.29 -2.43
N ALA A 122 22.66 14.34 -3.48
CA ALA A 122 22.26 13.91 -4.81
C ALA A 122 22.06 12.39 -4.86
N THR A 123 22.98 11.62 -4.30
CA THR A 123 22.89 10.16 -4.19
C THR A 123 21.74 9.72 -3.29
N ALA A 124 21.57 10.37 -2.12
CA ALA A 124 20.47 10.09 -1.21
C ALA A 124 19.10 10.35 -1.87
N THR A 125 18.98 11.43 -2.64
CA THR A 125 17.77 11.77 -3.41
C THR A 125 17.52 10.75 -4.51
N ALA A 126 18.54 10.37 -5.28
CA ALA A 126 18.42 9.37 -6.33
C ALA A 126 17.98 8.00 -5.78
N ALA A 127 18.60 7.53 -4.70
CA ALA A 127 18.24 6.29 -4.01
C ALA A 127 16.80 6.31 -3.50
N THR A 128 16.37 7.43 -2.91
CA THR A 128 15.01 7.63 -2.39
C THR A 128 13.96 7.60 -3.51
N LEU A 129 14.22 8.28 -4.63
CA LEU A 129 13.31 8.30 -5.77
C LEU A 129 13.23 6.93 -6.47
N GLY A 130 14.35 6.22 -6.59
CA GLY A 130 14.39 4.85 -7.08
C GLY A 130 13.55 3.92 -6.20
N TYR A 131 13.70 4.02 -4.87
CA TYR A 131 12.89 3.28 -3.91
C TYR A 131 11.39 3.56 -4.10
N ARG A 132 11.02 4.83 -4.31
CA ARG A 132 9.61 5.20 -4.53
C ARG A 132 9.06 4.65 -5.83
N MET A 133 9.81 4.70 -6.91
CA MET A 133 9.37 4.17 -8.20
C MET A 133 8.96 2.71 -8.07
N LEU A 134 9.68 1.94 -7.27
CA LEU A 134 9.41 0.54 -7.04
C LEU A 134 8.32 0.31 -5.98
N SER A 135 8.42 0.92 -4.79
CA SER A 135 7.51 0.64 -3.68
C SER A 135 6.15 1.35 -3.77
N CYS A 136 6.09 2.51 -4.41
CA CYS A 136 4.84 3.26 -4.56
C CYS A 136 4.28 3.11 -5.97
N TRP A 137 5.09 3.44 -6.98
CA TRP A 137 4.60 3.58 -8.34
C TRP A 137 4.39 2.24 -9.06
N LEU A 138 5.15 1.19 -8.73
CA LEU A 138 4.94 -0.14 -9.30
C LEU A 138 3.78 -0.89 -8.63
N VAL A 139 3.57 -0.67 -7.33
CA VAL A 139 2.50 -1.34 -6.57
C VAL A 139 1.11 -0.87 -7.02
N ILE A 140 0.95 0.42 -7.34
CA ILE A 140 -0.32 0.99 -7.82
C ILE A 140 -0.88 0.27 -9.06
N PRO A 141 -0.17 0.14 -10.20
CA PRO A 141 -0.68 -0.52 -11.39
C PRO A 141 -0.89 -2.01 -11.19
N ILE A 142 -0.06 -2.67 -10.37
CA ILE A 142 -0.26 -4.08 -10.00
C ILE A 142 -1.58 -4.24 -9.20
N GLY A 143 -1.81 -3.36 -8.23
CA GLY A 143 -3.07 -3.31 -7.47
C GLY A 143 -4.28 -3.07 -8.37
N LEU A 144 -4.18 -2.13 -9.31
CA LEU A 144 -5.24 -1.87 -10.29
C LEU A 144 -5.48 -3.08 -11.20
N GLY A 145 -4.41 -3.72 -11.69
CA GLY A 145 -4.48 -4.90 -12.55
C GLY A 145 -5.15 -6.09 -11.84
N THR A 146 -4.78 -6.35 -10.59
CA THR A 146 -5.42 -7.39 -9.77
C THR A 146 -6.89 -7.08 -9.51
N TRP A 147 -7.24 -5.83 -9.18
CA TRP A 147 -8.63 -5.42 -9.01
C TRP A 147 -9.47 -5.59 -10.30
N LEU A 148 -8.91 -5.20 -11.45
CA LEU A 148 -9.57 -5.40 -12.75
C LEU A 148 -9.76 -6.88 -13.07
N ALA A 149 -8.77 -7.73 -12.76
CA ALA A 149 -8.88 -9.17 -12.94
C ALA A 149 -9.98 -9.78 -12.06
N LEU A 150 -10.00 -9.46 -10.76
CA LEU A 150 -11.03 -9.94 -9.85
C LEU A 150 -12.42 -9.43 -10.23
N SER A 151 -12.56 -8.14 -10.54
CA SER A 151 -13.86 -7.55 -10.88
C SER A 151 -14.44 -8.08 -12.20
N ARG A 152 -13.61 -8.63 -13.09
CA ARG A 152 -14.05 -9.39 -14.27
C ARG A 152 -14.56 -10.77 -13.89
N THR A 153 -13.86 -11.46 -12.99
CA THR A 153 -14.25 -12.81 -12.52
C THR A 153 -15.55 -12.78 -11.71
N SER A 154 -15.70 -11.86 -10.77
CA SER A 154 -16.92 -11.76 -9.95
C SER A 154 -18.17 -11.50 -10.79
N ARG A 155 -18.05 -10.67 -11.84
CA ARG A 155 -19.17 -10.43 -12.78
C ARG A 155 -19.57 -11.69 -13.56
N ARG A 156 -18.63 -12.59 -13.87
CA ARG A 156 -18.93 -13.86 -14.55
C ARG A 156 -19.68 -14.83 -13.65
N VAL A 157 -19.27 -14.94 -12.39
CA VAL A 157 -19.91 -15.83 -11.41
C VAL A 157 -21.38 -15.44 -11.19
N THR A 158 -21.66 -14.16 -10.92
CA THR A 158 -23.03 -13.67 -10.73
C THR A 158 -23.92 -13.94 -11.93
N LYS A 159 -23.41 -13.72 -13.16
CA LYS A 159 -24.18 -13.96 -14.39
C LYS A 159 -24.52 -15.44 -14.62
N ALA A 160 -23.69 -16.36 -14.14
CA ALA A 160 -23.93 -17.80 -14.19
C ALA A 160 -24.94 -18.27 -13.12
N THR A 161 -25.06 -17.55 -12.01
CA THR A 161 -26.04 -17.87 -10.94
C THR A 161 -27.43 -17.32 -11.25
N ASP A 162 -27.51 -16.26 -12.06
CA ASP A 162 -28.75 -15.56 -12.45
C ASP A 162 -29.43 -16.16 -13.70
N GLN A 163 -28.96 -17.32 -14.16
CA GLN A 163 -29.56 -18.08 -15.25
C GLN A 163 -30.23 -19.35 -14.66
N PRO A 164 -31.41 -19.23 -14.01
CA PRO A 164 -32.11 -20.37 -13.45
C PRO A 164 -32.73 -21.19 -14.58
N GLY A 165 -32.32 -22.45 -14.70
CA GLY A 165 -32.99 -23.45 -15.52
C GLY A 165 -32.92 -23.20 -17.03
N ARG A 166 -31.93 -23.82 -17.69
CA ARG A 166 -32.17 -24.43 -19.00
C ARG A 166 -32.31 -25.92 -18.80
#